data_AF-A0A5C6PXW4-F1
#
_entry.id   AF-A0A5C6PXW4-F1
#
_cell.length_a   1.000
_cell.length_b   1.000
_cell.length_c   1.000
_cell.angle_alpha   90.00
_cell.angle_beta   90.00
_cell.angle_gamma   90.00
#
_symmetry.space_group_name_H-M   'P 1'
#
loop_
_entity.id
_entity.type
_entity.pdbx_description
1 polymer ?
#
loop_
_entity_poly.entity_id
_entity_poly.type
_entity_poly.pdbx_seq_one_letter_code
_entity_poly.pdbx_strand_id
1 'polypeptide(L)'
;MAPETAAPEANDAETAAVPIIAIVMAAIAVGGSYYGMGTAAGEKAYYAGLRNQEYQNVKWKVRTAAMGALGVVGGPIFMTGFENNFYSMI
;
A
#
# COMPACT_ATOMS: atom_id res chain seq x y z
N MET A 1 -2.38 25.31 35.84
CA MET A 1 -3.17 24.38 35.01
C MET A 1 -2.33 24.08 33.78
N ALA A 2 -1.64 22.94 33.76
CA ALA A 2 -0.78 22.57 32.64
C ALA A 2 -1.66 22.07 31.47
N PRO A 3 -1.35 22.39 30.21
CA PRO A 3 -2.04 21.77 29.09
C PRO A 3 -1.74 20.27 29.07
N GLU A 4 -2.79 19.49 29.18
CA GLU A 4 -2.79 18.05 29.01
C GLU A 4 -2.20 17.76 27.62
N THR A 5 -1.03 17.12 27.61
CA THR A 5 -0.38 16.68 26.39
C THR A 5 -1.22 15.55 25.81
N ALA A 6 -2.18 15.89 24.95
CA ALA A 6 -2.86 14.93 24.13
C ALA A 6 -1.80 14.09 23.40
N ALA A 7 -1.76 12.80 23.73
CA ALA A 7 -0.91 11.85 23.02
C ALA A 7 -1.19 11.97 21.52
N PRO A 8 -0.18 11.90 20.63
CA PRO A 8 -0.43 11.96 19.21
C PRO A 8 -1.37 10.81 18.85
N GLU A 9 -2.62 11.15 18.50
CA GLU A 9 -3.57 10.20 17.94
C GLU A 9 -2.86 9.55 16.76
N ALA A 10 -2.57 8.25 16.88
CA ALA A 10 -1.94 7.50 15.81
C ALA A 10 -2.83 7.68 14.58
N ASN A 11 -2.36 8.47 13.61
CA ASN A 11 -3.12 8.83 12.42
C ASN A 11 -3.80 7.58 11.87
N ASP A 12 -5.13 7.55 11.74
CA ASP A 12 -5.86 6.36 11.24
C ASP A 12 -5.32 5.89 9.87
N ALA A 13 -4.75 6.82 9.10
CA ALA A 13 -4.04 6.55 7.84
C ALA A 13 -2.76 5.72 8.03
N GLU A 14 -2.07 5.82 9.16
CA GLU A 14 -0.94 4.96 9.52
C GLU A 14 -1.42 3.55 9.84
N THR A 15 -2.49 3.41 10.62
CA THR A 15 -3.12 2.12 10.95
C THR A 15 -3.63 1.41 9.69
N ALA A 16 -4.22 2.14 8.74
CA ALA A 16 -4.69 1.60 7.46
C ALA A 16 -3.55 1.28 6.48
N ALA A 17 -2.40 1.99 6.56
CA ALA A 17 -1.27 1.74 5.66
C ALA A 17 -0.53 0.43 6.00
N VAL A 18 -0.43 0.08 7.29
CA VAL A 18 0.27 -1.13 7.77
C VAL A 18 -0.21 -2.42 7.10
N PRO A 19 -1.52 -2.76 7.04
CA PRO A 19 -1.97 -3.99 6.41
C PRO A 19 -1.70 -4.02 4.89
N ILE A 20 -1.82 -2.89 4.20
CA ILE A 20 -1.57 -2.81 2.75
C ILE A 20 -0.09 -3.01 2.46
N ILE A 21 0.79 -2.38 3.24
CA ILE A 21 2.23 -2.55 3.12
C ILE A 21 2.62 -4.02 3.37
N ALA A 22 2.00 -4.69 4.33
CA ALA A 22 2.23 -6.12 4.56
C ALA A 22 1.86 -6.97 3.34
N ILE A 23 0.73 -6.68 2.67
CA ILE A 23 0.31 -7.35 1.43
C ILE A 23 1.33 -7.11 0.30
N VAL A 24 1.78 -5.87 0.14
CA VAL A 24 2.81 -5.49 -0.86
C VAL A 24 4.10 -6.26 -0.61
N MET A 25 4.61 -6.26 0.63
CA MET A 25 5.86 -6.95 0.97
C MET A 25 5.73 -8.47 0.81
N ALA A 26 4.57 -9.04 1.14
CA ALA A 26 4.30 -10.46 0.90
C ALA A 26 4.30 -10.81 -0.60
N ALA A 27 3.71 -9.96 -1.45
CA ALA A 27 3.73 -10.18 -2.90
C ALA A 27 5.15 -10.08 -3.48
N ILE A 28 5.96 -9.16 -2.96
CA ILE A 28 7.37 -9.01 -3.33
C ILE A 28 8.18 -10.25 -2.92
N ALA A 29 7.95 -10.78 -1.72
CA ALA A 29 8.67 -11.93 -1.20
C ALA A 29 8.41 -13.23 -2.00
N VAL A 30 7.21 -13.38 -2.58
CA VAL A 30 6.88 -14.51 -3.46
C VAL A 30 7.65 -14.43 -4.79
N GLY A 31 8.03 -13.23 -5.23
CA GLY A 31 8.79 -12.99 -6.45
C GLY A 31 7.94 -13.03 -7.72
N GLY A 32 8.54 -12.65 -8.85
CA GLY A 32 7.89 -12.56 -10.16
C GLY A 32 8.30 -11.29 -10.93
N SER A 33 7.61 -11.00 -12.03
CA SER A 33 7.76 -9.71 -12.69
C SER A 33 7.17 -8.60 -11.81
N TYR A 34 7.78 -7.41 -11.81
CA TYR A 34 7.30 -6.29 -10.98
C TYR A 34 5.81 -6.03 -11.18
N TYR A 35 5.35 -6.04 -12.43
CA TYR A 35 3.95 -5.84 -12.78
C TYR A 35 3.03 -6.96 -12.24
N GLY A 36 3.45 -8.22 -12.36
CA GLY A 36 2.68 -9.36 -11.85
C GLY A 36 2.57 -9.36 -10.33
N MET A 37 3.67 -9.04 -9.63
CA MET A 37 3.66 -8.85 -8.17
C MET A 37 2.71 -7.72 -7.76
N GLY A 38 2.73 -6.61 -8.49
CA GLY A 38 1.80 -5.49 -8.30
C GLY A 38 0.35 -5.92 -8.45
N THR A 39 0.04 -6.60 -9.55
CA THR A 39 -1.30 -7.11 -9.86
C THR A 39 -1.84 -7.99 -8.72
N ALA A 40 -1.04 -8.96 -8.26
CA ALA A 40 -1.43 -9.84 -7.16
C ALA A 40 -1.61 -9.11 -5.82
N ALA A 41 -0.80 -8.07 -5.55
CA ALA A 41 -0.96 -7.25 -4.37
C ALA A 41 -2.25 -6.40 -4.44
N GLY A 42 -2.60 -5.86 -5.61
CA GLY A 42 -3.84 -5.12 -5.84
C GLY A 42 -5.08 -5.97 -5.60
N GLU A 43 -5.07 -7.20 -6.13
CA GLU A 43 -6.11 -8.21 -5.92
C GLU A 43 -6.30 -8.52 -4.43
N LYS A 44 -5.19 -8.85 -3.74
CA LYS A 44 -5.22 -9.16 -2.30
C LYS A 44 -5.67 -7.97 -1.46
N ALA A 45 -5.26 -6.75 -1.80
CA ALA A 45 -5.67 -5.55 -1.09
C ALA A 45 -7.19 -5.32 -1.23
N TYR A 46 -7.73 -5.50 -2.43
CA TYR A 46 -9.18 -5.42 -2.66
C TYR A 46 -9.95 -6.44 -1.84
N TYR A 47 -9.54 -7.72 -1.89
CA TYR A 47 -10.21 -8.79 -1.11
C TYR A 47 -9.99 -8.67 0.40
N ALA A 48 -8.93 -7.98 0.84
CA ALA A 48 -8.74 -7.59 2.24
C ALA A 48 -9.69 -6.46 2.69
N GLY A 49 -10.51 -5.92 1.78
CA GLY A 49 -11.52 -4.91 2.07
C GLY A 49 -11.07 -3.48 1.80
N LEU A 50 -9.87 -3.26 1.25
CA LEU A 50 -9.36 -1.93 0.96
C LEU A 50 -10.30 -1.20 0.01
N ARG A 51 -10.78 -0.03 0.42
CA ARG A 51 -11.63 0.83 -0.41
C ARG A 51 -10.81 1.93 -1.07
N ASN A 52 -11.31 2.46 -2.19
CA ASN A 52 -10.63 3.52 -2.94
C ASN A 52 -10.31 4.73 -2.05
N GLN A 53 -11.26 5.18 -1.24
CA GLN A 53 -11.07 6.33 -0.34
C GLN A 53 -9.92 6.11 0.65
N GLU A 54 -9.85 4.92 1.25
CA GLU A 54 -8.77 4.54 2.16
C GLU A 54 -7.43 4.47 1.43
N TYR A 55 -7.42 3.86 0.23
CA TYR A 55 -6.22 3.77 -0.59
C TYR A 55 -5.68 5.16 -0.95
N GLN A 56 -6.53 6.13 -1.35
CA GLN A 56 -6.05 7.47 -1.70
C GLN A 56 -5.35 8.16 -0.52
N ASN A 57 -5.80 7.93 0.72
CA ASN A 57 -5.17 8.49 1.92
C ASN A 57 -3.77 7.93 2.18
N VAL A 58 -3.52 6.69 1.78
CA VAL A 58 -2.26 5.96 2.06
C VAL A 58 -1.39 5.72 0.83
N LYS A 59 -1.87 6.13 -0.36
CA LYS A 59 -1.24 5.88 -1.68
C LYS A 59 0.24 6.20 -1.70
N TRP A 60 0.62 7.39 -1.22
CA TRP A 60 2.01 7.83 -1.22
C TRP A 60 2.89 7.03 -0.24
N LYS A 61 2.34 6.57 0.89
CA LYS A 61 3.06 5.67 1.82
C LYS A 61 3.32 4.32 1.16
N VAL A 62 2.30 3.72 0.54
CA VAL A 62 2.42 2.45 -0.19
C VAL A 62 3.42 2.57 -1.35
N ARG A 63 3.37 3.66 -2.11
CA ARG A 63 4.31 3.93 -3.22
C ARG A 63 5.75 4.06 -2.72
N THR A 64 5.97 4.79 -1.63
CA THR A 64 7.30 4.95 -1.04
C THR A 64 7.84 3.60 -0.55
N ALA A 65 7.00 2.78 0.08
CA ALA A 65 7.37 1.43 0.49
C ALA A 65 7.76 0.54 -0.71
N ALA A 66 6.95 0.54 -1.78
CA ALA A 66 7.24 -0.20 -3.00
C ALA A 66 8.54 0.25 -3.67
N MET A 67 8.80 1.56 -3.74
CA MET A 67 10.07 2.10 -4.26
C MET A 67 11.27 1.77 -3.37
N GLY A 68 11.09 1.75 -2.04
CA GLY A 68 12.12 1.33 -1.10
C GLY A 68 12.50 -0.14 -1.26
N ALA A 69 11.52 -1.02 -1.51
CA ALA A 69 11.73 -2.45 -1.64
C ALA A 69 12.25 -2.89 -3.03
N LEU A 70 11.75 -2.27 -4.11
CA LEU A 70 12.00 -2.69 -5.50
C LEU A 70 12.87 -1.72 -6.30
N GLY A 71 13.30 -0.63 -5.67
CA GLY A 71 14.07 0.44 -6.31
C GLY A 71 13.23 1.36 -7.21
N VAL A 72 13.88 2.39 -7.76
CA VAL A 72 13.26 3.45 -8.55
C VAL A 72 12.70 2.99 -9.90
N VAL A 73 13.09 1.82 -10.39
CA VAL A 73 12.57 1.23 -11.64
C VAL A 73 11.48 0.19 -11.34
N GLY A 74 11.76 -0.75 -10.43
CA GLY A 74 10.81 -1.82 -10.09
C GLY A 74 9.59 -1.32 -9.32
N GLY A 75 9.76 -0.35 -8.43
CA GLY A 75 8.69 0.25 -7.63
C GLY A 75 7.57 0.85 -8.48
N PRO A 76 7.87 1.72 -9.46
CA PRO A 76 6.84 2.25 -10.37
C PRO A 76 6.11 1.16 -11.16
N ILE A 77 6.82 0.16 -11.70
CA ILE A 77 6.20 -0.91 -12.50
C ILE A 77 5.26 -1.76 -11.62
N PHE A 78 5.68 -2.06 -10.39
CA PHE A 78 4.85 -2.72 -9.39
C PHE A 78 3.59 -1.90 -9.08
N MET A 79 3.74 -0.61 -8.80
CA MET A 79 2.61 0.26 -8.49
C MET A 79 1.63 0.38 -9.66
N THR A 80 2.12 0.38 -10.90
CA THR A 80 1.25 0.34 -12.09
C THR A 80 0.43 -0.95 -12.14
N GLY A 81 1.03 -2.11 -11.88
CA GLY A 81 0.29 -3.38 -11.80
C GLY A 81 -0.73 -3.39 -10.67
N PHE A 82 -0.33 -2.92 -9.49
CA PHE A 82 -1.19 -2.79 -8.31
C PHE A 82 -2.40 -1.92 -8.60
N GLU A 83 -2.18 -0.69 -9.07
CA GLU A 83 -3.25 0.28 -9.28
C GLU A 83 -4.18 -0.12 -10.42
N ASN A 84 -3.65 -0.61 -11.55
CA ASN A 84 -4.48 -1.05 -12.67
C ASN A 84 -5.44 -2.17 -12.26
N ASN A 85 -4.93 -3.16 -11.52
CA ASN A 85 -5.76 -4.26 -11.06
C ASN A 85 -6.74 -3.81 -9.97
N PHE A 86 -6.25 -3.12 -8.93
CA PHE A 86 -7.07 -2.63 -7.82
C PHE A 86 -8.25 -1.78 -8.30
N TYR A 87 -8.00 -0.80 -9.18
CA TYR A 87 -9.07 0.06 -9.70
C TYR A 87 -10.02 -0.66 -10.67
N SER A 88 -9.62 -1.78 -11.27
CA SER A 88 -10.51 -2.54 -12.16
C SER A 88 -11.61 -3.30 -11.41
N MET A 89 -11.48 -3.47 -10.09
CA MET A 89 -12.43 -4.22 -9.24
C MET A 89 -13.31 -3.30 -8.37
N ILE A 90 -13.00 -2.00 -8.32
CA ILE A 90 -13.79 -0.98 -7.61
C ILE A 90 -14.95 -0.53 -8.49
#